data_AF-A0A2N0AHX0-F1
#
_entry.id   AF-A0A2N0AHX0-F1
#
_cell.length_a   1.000
_cell.length_b   1.000
_cell.length_c   1.000
_cell.angle_alpha   90.00
_cell.angle_beta   90.00
_cell.angle_gamma   90.00
#
_symmetry.space_group_name_H-M   'P 1'
#
loop_
_entity.id
_entity.type
_entity.pdbx_description
1 polymer ?
#
loop_
_entity_poly.entity_id
_entity_poly.type
_entity_poly.pdbx_seq_one_letter_code
_entity_poly.pdbx_strand_id
1 'polypeptide(L)'
;MQKGILKFLFESRFYIALYISVVFHITLIIYSFNNVESPYQKILCGPAWIYEQEGEKELTFQMNFGKIGGETGNAESSEEPGEGEEGEEGDGNGFSKGKYKGSQWENLVKDLEGTSSLRKQFKNDYDQISENSGVADSYIKRNRDFEDIIVKDVLPTVKGIRDPFHVDIENAEDNLFVHKERNRIIEEFRKGDESSPPITMRISKEGEALPKSPLSMPKEDRARYLDKTLKQKKEKQLDEFISRFMGYDPDKGDLSYFVRDLYYENLQRLAYPFSGDPSYFAIDYFQENLNKEDFLRQMMAALSANLGTNTGTEILFTIENIYEIQSRALEQYFQAKEYLKLATPEQKQTLRYETLRRVDEKYKKLLREKKILTNKDVEEVYSKKRIDILETLISKTPKGYRIKDGYFEKGRVLWEAGNSRKDTKLQSEAIKTWNRISNLPTNGDFLNEHAYEAIQLLLRDLGNISDADRLPLQTKDQIEYILRTRLTESMNRKKEREDKLLWPKFKQENRRN
;
A
#
# COMPACT_ATOMS: atom_id res chain seq x y z
N MET A 1 36.93 -55.92 -19.29
CA MET A 1 36.52 -54.70 -18.55
C MET A 1 35.01 -54.55 -18.38
N GLN A 2 34.20 -54.60 -19.43
CA GLN A 2 32.73 -54.39 -19.32
C GLN A 2 32.00 -55.33 -18.35
N LYS A 3 32.32 -56.63 -18.31
CA LYS A 3 31.71 -57.59 -17.37
C LYS A 3 32.02 -57.30 -15.89
N GLY A 4 33.20 -56.75 -15.60
CA GLY A 4 33.59 -56.39 -14.22
C GLY A 4 32.86 -55.15 -13.72
N ILE A 5 32.67 -54.17 -14.60
CA ILE A 5 31.92 -52.93 -14.32
C ILE A 5 30.44 -53.25 -14.07
N LEU A 6 29.83 -54.10 -14.91
CA LEU A 6 28.43 -54.53 -14.73
C LEU A 6 28.20 -55.31 -13.43
N LYS A 7 29.16 -56.17 -13.04
CA LYS A 7 29.09 -56.90 -11.77
C LYS A 7 29.21 -55.97 -10.57
N PHE A 8 30.14 -55.01 -10.61
CA PHE A 8 30.31 -54.00 -9.57
C PHE A 8 29.08 -53.10 -9.41
N LEU A 9 28.47 -52.67 -10.54
CA LEU A 9 27.22 -51.89 -10.53
C LEU A 9 26.06 -52.69 -9.94
N PHE A 10 25.98 -53.99 -10.23
CA PHE A 10 24.92 -54.85 -9.69
C PHE A 10 25.11 -55.12 -8.19
N GLU A 11 26.33 -55.37 -7.73
CA GLU A 11 26.66 -55.59 -6.31
C GLU A 11 26.47 -54.31 -5.48
N SER A 12 26.81 -53.16 -6.05
CA SER A 12 26.71 -51.85 -5.38
C SER A 12 25.36 -51.16 -5.59
N ARG A 13 24.38 -51.81 -6.23
CA ARG A 13 23.13 -51.17 -6.67
C ARG A 13 22.36 -50.47 -5.56
N PHE A 14 22.33 -51.06 -4.36
CA PHE A 14 21.64 -50.47 -3.20
C PHE A 14 22.40 -49.28 -2.63
N TYR A 15 23.73 -49.33 -2.64
CA TYR A 15 24.57 -48.21 -2.23
C TYR A 15 24.44 -47.03 -3.20
N ILE A 16 24.44 -47.31 -4.50
CA ILE A 16 24.23 -46.31 -5.55
C ILE A 16 22.82 -45.71 -5.45
N ALA A 17 21.79 -46.53 -5.25
CA ALA A 17 20.41 -46.05 -5.08
C ALA A 17 20.26 -45.18 -3.82
N LEU A 18 20.89 -45.57 -2.70
CA LEU A 18 20.91 -44.78 -1.47
C LEU A 18 21.64 -43.45 -1.70
N TYR A 19 22.81 -43.47 -2.34
CA TYR A 19 23.58 -42.26 -2.65
C TYR A 19 22.81 -41.30 -3.56
N ILE A 20 22.20 -41.81 -4.64
CA ILE A 20 21.36 -41.00 -5.54
C ILE A 20 20.15 -40.45 -4.79
N SER A 21 19.50 -41.26 -3.93
CA SER A 21 18.38 -40.80 -3.11
C SER A 21 18.80 -39.65 -2.18
N VAL A 22 19.92 -39.81 -1.46
CA VAL A 22 20.43 -38.77 -0.55
C VAL A 22 20.81 -37.51 -1.32
N VAL A 23 21.53 -37.63 -2.43
CA VAL A 23 21.89 -36.48 -3.28
C VAL A 23 20.64 -35.81 -3.85
N PHE A 24 19.66 -36.57 -4.32
CA PHE A 24 18.41 -36.04 -4.85
C PHE A 24 17.64 -35.30 -3.75
N HIS A 25 17.49 -35.88 -2.56
CA HIS A 25 16.80 -35.22 -1.43
C HIS A 25 17.56 -33.99 -0.94
N ILE A 26 18.89 -34.03 -0.83
CA ILE A 26 19.69 -32.85 -0.47
C ILE A 26 19.54 -31.76 -1.53
N THR A 27 19.60 -32.12 -2.82
CA THR A 27 19.42 -31.18 -3.92
C THR A 27 18.01 -30.61 -3.93
N LEU A 28 16.98 -31.41 -3.66
CA LEU A 28 15.59 -30.99 -3.59
C LEU A 28 15.33 -30.14 -2.33
N ILE A 29 15.99 -30.42 -1.22
CA ILE A 29 15.95 -29.61 0.01
C ILE A 29 16.67 -28.29 -0.22
N ILE A 30 17.84 -28.26 -0.85
CA ILE A 30 18.58 -27.03 -1.18
C ILE A 30 17.83 -26.21 -2.24
N TYR A 31 17.32 -26.87 -3.29
CA TYR A 31 16.48 -26.25 -4.30
C TYR A 31 15.21 -25.71 -3.67
N SER A 32 14.58 -26.45 -2.76
CA SER A 32 13.44 -25.96 -1.99
C SER A 32 13.87 -24.83 -1.05
N PHE A 33 14.97 -24.88 -0.33
CA PHE A 33 15.40 -23.76 0.52
C PHE A 33 15.75 -22.49 -0.28
N ASN A 34 16.29 -22.65 -1.48
CA ASN A 34 16.65 -21.54 -2.36
C ASN A 34 15.48 -21.03 -3.21
N ASN A 35 14.46 -21.86 -3.49
CA ASN A 35 13.24 -21.49 -4.24
C ASN A 35 11.97 -21.42 -3.38
N VAL A 36 12.06 -21.77 -2.10
CA VAL A 36 11.08 -21.37 -1.09
C VAL A 36 11.26 -19.87 -1.03
N GLU A 37 10.37 -19.20 -1.77
CA GLU A 37 9.93 -17.87 -1.41
C GLU A 37 9.87 -17.86 0.11
N SER A 38 10.78 -17.08 0.69
CA SER A 38 10.93 -16.87 2.12
C SER A 38 9.59 -17.05 2.86
N PRO A 39 9.53 -17.76 4.01
CA PRO A 39 8.31 -17.80 4.83
C PRO A 39 7.81 -16.39 5.19
N TYR A 40 8.69 -15.39 5.05
CA TYR A 40 8.34 -14.00 4.85
C TYR A 40 8.06 -13.77 3.35
N GLN A 41 6.82 -14.04 2.92
CA GLN A 41 6.31 -13.45 1.68
C GLN A 41 6.73 -11.98 1.65
N LYS A 42 7.08 -11.44 0.48
CA LYS A 42 7.14 -9.98 0.32
C LYS A 42 5.76 -9.46 0.66
N ILE A 43 5.55 -9.00 1.89
CA ILE A 43 4.29 -8.39 2.31
C ILE A 43 4.30 -6.99 1.72
N LEU A 44 3.95 -6.93 0.43
CA LEU A 44 3.54 -5.74 -0.25
C LEU A 44 2.43 -5.10 0.60
N CYS A 45 2.51 -3.80 0.89
CA CYS A 45 1.52 -3.15 1.75
C CYS A 45 0.16 -3.14 1.05
N GLY A 46 -0.69 -4.10 1.43
CA GLY A 46 -2.02 -4.31 0.85
C GLY A 46 -2.02 -5.41 -0.20
N PRO A 47 -3.18 -5.98 -0.53
CA PRO A 47 -3.29 -6.70 -1.78
C PRO A 47 -3.09 -5.67 -2.89
N ALA A 48 -2.54 -6.14 -4.00
CA ALA A 48 -2.60 -5.32 -5.19
C ALA A 48 -4.06 -5.07 -5.59
N TRP A 49 -4.22 -4.16 -6.54
CA TRP A 49 -5.44 -4.09 -7.31
C TRP A 49 -5.12 -4.33 -8.76
N ILE A 50 -6.14 -4.77 -9.49
CA ILE A 50 -5.95 -4.98 -10.90
C ILE A 50 -5.93 -3.62 -11.59
N TYR A 51 -4.99 -3.49 -12.50
CA TYR A 51 -4.89 -2.39 -13.44
C TYR A 51 -5.49 -2.87 -14.76
N GLU A 52 -6.00 -1.95 -15.55
CA GLU A 52 -6.41 -2.23 -16.92
C GLU A 52 -5.22 -2.84 -17.69
N GLN A 53 -5.26 -4.17 -17.88
CA GLN A 53 -4.24 -4.90 -18.61
C GLN A 53 -4.34 -4.52 -20.08
N GLU A 54 -3.23 -4.07 -20.67
CA GLU A 54 -3.12 -4.02 -22.13
C GLU A 54 -3.11 -5.44 -22.67
N GLY A 55 -3.92 -5.71 -23.69
CA GLY A 55 -3.62 -6.81 -24.60
C GLY A 55 -2.27 -6.51 -25.25
N GLU A 56 -1.28 -7.38 -25.03
CA GLU A 56 0.05 -7.25 -25.62
C GLU A 56 -0.08 -7.07 -27.14
N LYS A 57 0.24 -5.87 -27.63
CA LYS A 57 0.58 -5.69 -29.05
C LYS A 57 2.09 -5.66 -29.15
N GLU A 58 2.64 -6.71 -29.74
CA GLU A 58 4.03 -6.73 -30.23
C GLU A 58 4.22 -5.56 -31.21
N LEU A 59 4.78 -4.45 -30.74
CA LEU A 59 5.23 -3.37 -31.60
C LEU A 59 6.63 -3.72 -32.10
N THR A 60 6.67 -4.22 -33.34
CA THR A 60 7.90 -4.33 -34.12
C THR A 60 8.42 -2.93 -34.44
N PHE A 61 9.53 -2.54 -33.81
CA PHE A 61 10.20 -1.28 -34.11
C PHE A 61 10.95 -1.38 -35.46
N GLN A 62 10.48 -0.66 -36.48
CA GLN A 62 11.31 -0.25 -37.60
C GLN A 62 11.80 1.18 -37.36
N MET A 63 13.10 1.34 -37.11
CA MET A 63 13.73 2.67 -37.06
C MET A 63 14.01 3.17 -38.48
N ASN A 64 13.31 4.22 -38.90
CA ASN A 64 13.76 5.09 -39.99
C ASN A 64 14.37 6.36 -39.41
N PHE A 65 15.69 6.50 -39.54
CA PHE A 65 16.42 7.70 -39.15
C PHE A 65 16.25 8.80 -40.20
N GLY A 66 15.42 9.79 -39.89
CA GLY A 66 15.38 11.08 -40.61
C GLY A 66 16.39 12.06 -40.01
N LYS A 67 17.42 12.41 -40.80
CA LYS A 67 18.36 13.51 -40.55
C LYS A 67 17.66 14.87 -40.54
N ILE A 68 17.88 15.67 -39.49
CA ILE A 68 17.91 17.15 -39.49
C ILE A 68 18.99 17.49 -38.45
N GLY A 69 20.14 18.09 -38.79
CA GLY A 69 20.30 19.38 -39.45
C GLY A 69 20.50 20.42 -38.34
N GLY A 70 21.74 20.64 -37.91
CA GLY A 70 22.07 21.40 -36.71
C GLY A 70 22.05 22.91 -36.91
N GLU A 71 22.06 23.63 -35.78
CA GLU A 71 22.68 24.93 -35.64
C GLU A 71 23.08 25.16 -34.18
N THR A 72 24.26 25.76 -34.03
CA THR A 72 25.09 25.91 -32.84
C THR A 72 24.76 27.17 -32.06
N GLY A 73 25.03 27.15 -30.74
CA GLY A 73 25.48 28.36 -30.04
C GLY A 73 24.97 28.52 -28.62
N ASN A 74 25.74 28.00 -27.67
CA ASN A 74 26.46 28.73 -26.61
C ASN A 74 26.31 28.09 -25.23
N ALA A 75 27.46 27.64 -24.75
CA ALA A 75 27.69 27.21 -23.39
C ALA A 75 27.75 28.44 -22.50
N GLU A 76 26.79 28.55 -21.58
CA GLU A 76 26.99 29.27 -20.33
C GLU A 76 26.80 28.28 -19.19
N SER A 77 27.88 28.15 -18.44
CA SER A 77 27.99 27.49 -17.15
C SER A 77 27.00 28.07 -16.15
N SER A 78 26.16 27.22 -15.57
CA SER A 78 25.51 27.50 -14.29
C SER A 78 25.53 26.23 -13.46
N GLU A 79 26.54 26.22 -12.58
CA GLU A 79 26.66 25.56 -11.29
C GLU A 79 25.44 24.71 -10.84
N GLU A 80 25.72 23.44 -10.58
CA GLU A 80 24.97 22.63 -9.63
C GLU A 80 24.92 23.34 -8.27
N PRO A 81 23.76 23.51 -7.63
CA PRO A 81 23.71 23.56 -6.18
C PRO A 81 23.62 22.13 -5.68
N GLY A 82 24.76 21.65 -5.19
CA GLY A 82 24.86 20.45 -4.39
C GLY A 82 24.05 20.53 -3.10
N GLU A 83 23.83 19.34 -2.55
CA GLU A 83 23.81 19.03 -1.13
C GLU A 83 23.49 20.22 -0.20
N GLY A 84 22.19 20.37 0.09
CA GLY A 84 21.73 21.21 1.18
C GLY A 84 22.21 20.64 2.51
N GLU A 85 23.27 21.25 2.99
CA GLU A 85 23.87 21.11 4.31
C GLU A 85 22.84 21.20 5.44
N GLU A 86 23.26 20.59 6.53
CA GLU A 86 22.69 20.59 7.87
C GLU A 86 22.15 21.99 8.24
N GLY A 87 20.85 22.04 8.57
CA GLY A 87 20.22 23.25 9.06
C GLY A 87 20.91 23.75 10.32
N GLU A 88 21.50 24.94 10.21
CA GLU A 88 21.99 25.75 11.31
C GLU A 88 20.92 25.96 12.39
N GLU A 89 21.38 26.04 13.63
CA GLU A 89 20.59 26.29 14.83
C GLU A 89 19.87 27.63 14.74
N GLY A 90 18.57 27.59 14.43
CA GLY A 90 17.66 28.71 14.60
C GLY A 90 17.44 28.99 16.09
N ASP A 91 18.03 30.08 16.57
CA ASP A 91 17.82 30.64 17.91
C ASP A 91 16.34 30.95 18.14
N GLY A 92 15.81 30.48 19.27
CA GLY A 92 14.38 30.33 19.49
C GLY A 92 13.67 31.61 19.89
N ASN A 93 12.58 31.96 19.19
CA ASN A 93 11.45 32.74 19.75
C ASN A 93 10.19 32.75 18.88
N GLY A 94 9.93 31.69 18.13
CA GLY A 94 8.92 31.71 17.06
C GLY A 94 7.61 30.94 17.30
N PHE A 95 7.58 29.98 18.21
CA PHE A 95 6.38 29.22 18.54
C PHE A 95 5.98 29.47 20.00
N SER A 96 4.84 30.10 20.22
CA SER A 96 4.37 30.49 21.55
C SER A 96 4.05 29.27 22.42
N LYS A 97 5.04 28.85 23.24
CA LYS A 97 4.90 27.80 24.26
C LYS A 97 3.68 28.10 25.14
N GLY A 98 2.62 27.30 24.98
CA GLY A 98 1.37 27.42 25.75
C GLY A 98 0.13 27.87 24.97
N LYS A 99 0.24 28.31 23.70
CA LYS A 99 -0.89 28.71 22.83
C LYS A 99 -1.99 27.64 22.74
N TYR A 100 -1.57 26.38 22.74
CA TYR A 100 -2.46 25.22 22.58
C TYR A 100 -2.80 24.53 23.90
N LYS A 101 -2.45 25.11 25.05
CA LYS A 101 -2.75 24.53 26.37
C LYS A 101 -4.26 24.52 26.63
N GLY A 102 -4.83 23.37 26.96
CA GLY A 102 -6.28 23.16 27.12
C GLY A 102 -7.05 23.02 25.81
N SER A 103 -6.37 23.08 24.65
CA SER A 103 -6.98 22.85 23.34
C SER A 103 -6.90 21.38 22.91
N GLN A 104 -7.62 21.01 21.85
CA GLN A 104 -7.51 19.67 21.23
C GLN A 104 -6.09 19.35 20.70
N TRP A 105 -5.24 20.36 20.50
CA TRP A 105 -3.88 20.23 19.97
C TRP A 105 -2.79 20.15 21.05
N GLU A 106 -3.15 20.20 22.34
CA GLU A 106 -2.16 20.17 23.42
C GLU A 106 -1.25 18.93 23.35
N ASN A 107 -1.84 17.76 23.09
CA ASN A 107 -1.08 16.52 22.98
C ASN A 107 -0.16 16.50 21.74
N LEU A 108 -0.62 17.07 20.62
CA LEU A 108 0.18 17.19 19.40
C LEU A 108 1.43 18.04 19.67
N VAL A 109 1.27 19.18 20.33
CA VAL A 109 2.39 20.08 20.66
C VAL A 109 3.37 19.42 21.63
N LYS A 110 2.87 18.70 22.64
CA LYS A 110 3.71 17.91 23.55
C LYS A 110 4.53 16.84 22.81
N ASP A 111 3.93 16.16 21.84
CA ASP A 111 4.62 15.16 21.02
C ASP A 111 5.66 15.81 20.10
N LEU A 112 5.36 16.98 19.52
CA LEU A 112 6.31 17.77 18.72
C LEU A 112 7.52 18.23 19.55
N GLU A 113 7.29 18.80 20.72
CA GLU A 113 8.36 19.18 21.65
C GLU A 113 9.23 17.97 22.03
N GLY A 114 8.58 16.85 22.36
CA GLY A 114 9.23 15.60 22.74
C GLY A 114 9.99 14.88 21.61
N THR A 115 9.74 15.23 20.35
CA THR A 115 10.39 14.62 19.17
C THR A 115 11.45 15.51 18.53
N SER A 116 11.51 16.80 18.88
CA SER A 116 12.42 17.80 18.26
C SER A 116 13.91 17.43 18.29
N SER A 117 14.36 16.68 19.30
CA SER A 117 15.76 16.22 19.44
C SER A 117 15.90 14.69 19.37
N LEU A 118 14.89 13.97 18.87
CA LEU A 118 14.82 12.50 18.97
C LEU A 118 16.00 11.82 18.26
N ARG A 119 16.34 12.20 17.03
CA ARG A 119 17.48 11.61 16.30
C ARG A 119 18.83 11.82 16.96
N LYS A 120 19.01 12.93 17.70
CA LYS A 120 20.27 13.21 18.42
C LYS A 120 20.44 12.30 19.64
N GLN A 121 19.36 11.70 20.14
CA GLN A 121 19.34 10.93 21.39
C GLN A 121 19.48 9.41 21.19
N PHE A 122 19.27 8.90 19.97
CA PHE A 122 19.17 7.48 19.70
C PHE A 122 20.04 7.03 18.53
N LYS A 123 20.52 5.77 18.57
CA LYS A 123 21.26 5.17 17.47
C LYS A 123 20.35 4.92 16.27
N ASN A 124 20.89 5.15 15.08
CA ASN A 124 20.22 4.91 13.80
C ASN A 124 21.04 3.93 12.93
N ASP A 125 21.27 2.74 13.48
CA ASP A 125 22.09 1.71 12.84
C ASP A 125 21.21 0.64 12.21
N TYR A 126 21.66 0.10 11.08
CA TYR A 126 21.07 -1.09 10.48
C TYR A 126 21.79 -2.35 10.97
N ASP A 127 21.07 -3.21 11.67
CA ASP A 127 21.55 -4.49 12.20
C ASP A 127 20.80 -5.67 11.55
N GLN A 128 21.48 -6.82 11.51
CA GLN A 128 20.93 -8.09 11.03
C GLN A 128 20.35 -8.05 9.60
N ILE A 129 20.92 -7.22 8.72
CA ILE A 129 20.53 -7.20 7.30
C ILE A 129 20.82 -8.56 6.67
N SER A 130 19.83 -9.10 5.95
CA SER A 130 20.00 -10.36 5.21
C SER A 130 20.86 -10.12 3.97
N GLU A 131 21.98 -10.84 3.85
CA GLU A 131 22.93 -10.70 2.72
C GLU A 131 22.29 -10.95 1.34
N ASN A 132 21.19 -11.71 1.28
CA ASN A 132 20.44 -12.02 0.05
C ASN A 132 18.98 -11.55 0.09
N SER A 133 18.68 -10.43 0.74
CA SER A 133 17.30 -9.92 0.85
C SER A 133 16.60 -9.66 -0.50
N GLY A 134 17.35 -9.45 -1.59
CA GLY A 134 16.79 -9.07 -2.89
C GLY A 134 16.12 -7.68 -2.88
N VAL A 135 16.43 -6.87 -1.87
CA VAL A 135 15.99 -5.49 -1.67
C VAL A 135 17.16 -4.56 -1.96
N ALA A 136 16.92 -3.44 -2.65
CA ALA A 136 17.98 -2.49 -2.99
C ALA A 136 18.57 -1.82 -1.73
N ASP A 137 19.89 -1.62 -1.69
CA ASP A 137 20.58 -0.94 -0.57
C ASP A 137 20.02 0.46 -0.29
N SER A 138 19.63 1.17 -1.35
CA SER A 138 19.02 2.50 -1.26
C SER A 138 17.63 2.45 -0.59
N TYR A 139 16.89 1.35 -0.76
CA TYR A 139 15.66 1.12 0.01
C TYR A 139 15.98 0.81 1.47
N ILE A 140 16.94 -0.09 1.73
CA ILE A 140 17.32 -0.48 3.10
C ILE A 140 17.70 0.76 3.91
N LYS A 141 18.59 1.58 3.34
CA LYS A 141 19.16 2.79 3.95
C LYS A 141 18.30 4.05 3.76
N ARG A 142 17.06 3.91 3.27
CA ARG A 142 16.17 5.06 3.07
C ARG A 142 15.91 5.78 4.39
N ASN A 143 15.89 7.11 4.34
CA ASN A 143 15.46 7.90 5.48
C ASN A 143 13.98 7.59 5.79
N ARG A 144 13.68 7.40 7.06
CA ARG A 144 12.34 7.12 7.59
C ARG A 144 11.95 8.29 8.46
N ASP A 145 10.69 8.73 8.40
CA ASP A 145 10.22 9.91 9.12
C ASP A 145 9.73 9.51 10.52
N PHE A 146 10.66 9.06 11.37
CA PHE A 146 10.35 8.57 12.73
C PHE A 146 9.54 9.56 13.57
N GLU A 147 9.84 10.85 13.46
CA GLU A 147 9.11 11.92 14.12
C GLU A 147 7.67 12.01 13.61
N ASP A 148 7.45 11.92 12.29
CA ASP A 148 6.10 11.92 11.72
C ASP A 148 5.33 10.67 12.14
N ILE A 149 5.96 9.49 12.22
CA ILE A 149 5.32 8.26 12.72
C ILE A 149 4.76 8.46 14.13
N ILE A 150 5.46 9.22 14.98
CA ILE A 150 5.03 9.53 16.34
C ILE A 150 3.93 10.61 16.35
N VAL A 151 4.13 11.68 15.60
CA VAL A 151 3.29 12.90 15.65
C VAL A 151 1.98 12.72 14.87
N LYS A 152 2.05 12.25 13.62
CA LYS A 152 0.88 12.08 12.72
C LYS A 152 0.12 10.78 13.00
N ASP A 153 -1.07 10.64 12.40
CA ASP A 153 -1.93 9.47 12.62
C ASP A 153 -1.56 8.35 11.62
N VAL A 154 -0.81 7.37 12.07
CA VAL A 154 -0.48 6.15 11.29
C VAL A 154 -1.60 5.10 11.31
N LEU A 155 -2.65 5.27 12.13
CA LEU A 155 -3.82 4.38 12.18
C LEU A 155 -5.16 5.15 12.10
N PRO A 156 -5.37 6.01 11.07
CA PRO A 156 -6.44 7.02 11.04
C PRO A 156 -7.86 6.45 10.98
N THR A 157 -8.02 5.19 10.55
CA THR A 157 -9.31 4.51 10.42
C THR A 157 -9.85 4.00 11.75
N VAL A 158 -9.02 3.86 12.78
CA VAL A 158 -9.43 3.31 14.09
C VAL A 158 -10.49 4.17 14.77
N LYS A 159 -10.45 5.50 14.58
CA LYS A 159 -11.40 6.43 15.22
C LYS A 159 -12.84 6.21 14.77
N GLY A 160 -13.09 5.95 13.48
CA GLY A 160 -14.42 5.74 12.90
C GLY A 160 -14.78 4.27 12.63
N ILE A 161 -13.94 3.31 13.03
CA ILE A 161 -14.02 1.92 12.56
C ILE A 161 -15.34 1.20 12.90
N ARG A 162 -16.05 1.63 13.95
CA ARG A 162 -17.33 1.04 14.37
C ARG A 162 -18.56 1.83 13.93
N ASP A 163 -18.37 3.03 13.43
CA ASP A 163 -19.48 3.85 12.93
C ASP A 163 -19.89 3.31 11.55
N PRO A 164 -21.12 3.51 11.07
CA PRO A 164 -21.47 3.20 9.69
C PRO A 164 -20.64 4.02 8.70
N PHE A 165 -20.33 3.48 7.52
CA PHE A 165 -19.48 4.17 6.54
C PHE A 165 -20.09 5.48 6.02
N HIS A 166 -21.42 5.60 5.93
CA HIS A 166 -22.06 6.86 5.55
C HIS A 166 -21.72 8.02 6.50
N VAL A 167 -21.51 7.74 7.79
CA VAL A 167 -21.09 8.74 8.78
C VAL A 167 -19.67 9.24 8.49
N ASP A 168 -18.79 8.36 7.98
CA ASP A 168 -17.44 8.76 7.56
C ASP A 168 -17.49 9.71 6.34
N ILE A 169 -18.44 9.50 5.41
CA ILE A 169 -18.67 10.37 4.24
C ILE A 169 -19.24 11.73 4.67
N GLU A 170 -20.26 11.73 5.54
CA GLU A 170 -20.91 12.97 6.02
C GLU A 170 -19.93 13.89 6.76
N ASN A 171 -19.03 13.32 7.56
CA ASN A 171 -18.04 14.07 8.32
C ASN A 171 -16.73 14.29 7.54
N ALA A 172 -16.66 13.95 6.24
CA ALA A 172 -15.41 13.93 5.49
C ALA A 172 -14.75 15.32 5.38
N GLU A 173 -15.54 16.36 5.12
CA GLU A 173 -15.04 17.74 5.01
C GLU A 173 -14.50 18.26 6.34
N ASP A 174 -15.25 18.06 7.44
CA ASP A 174 -14.83 18.46 8.78
C ASP A 174 -13.56 17.72 9.21
N ASN A 175 -13.49 16.41 8.94
CA ASN A 175 -12.29 15.61 9.21
C ASN A 175 -11.09 16.08 8.39
N LEU A 176 -11.28 16.46 7.12
CA LEU A 176 -10.22 17.02 6.29
C LEU A 176 -9.76 18.38 6.81
N PHE A 177 -10.67 19.23 7.28
CA PHE A 177 -10.35 20.52 7.88
C PHE A 177 -9.47 20.35 9.13
N VAL A 178 -9.91 19.49 10.07
CA VAL A 178 -9.15 19.18 11.29
C VAL A 178 -7.76 18.63 10.93
N HIS A 179 -7.69 17.75 9.95
CA HIS A 179 -6.42 17.18 9.48
C HIS A 179 -5.48 18.23 8.86
N LYS A 180 -5.99 19.14 8.02
CA LYS A 180 -5.19 20.24 7.44
C LYS A 180 -4.68 21.19 8.50
N GLU A 181 -5.51 21.53 9.49
CA GLU A 181 -5.09 22.38 10.61
C GLU A 181 -4.00 21.71 11.45
N ARG A 182 -4.13 20.40 11.73
CA ARG A 182 -3.06 19.64 12.39
C ARG A 182 -1.75 19.74 11.63
N ASN A 183 -1.77 19.47 10.32
CA ASN A 183 -0.57 19.49 9.49
C ASN A 183 0.04 20.90 9.43
N ARG A 184 -0.79 21.96 9.41
CA ARG A 184 -0.32 23.34 9.51
C ARG A 184 0.39 23.61 10.83
N ILE A 185 -0.17 23.19 11.97
CA ILE A 185 0.47 23.37 13.29
C ILE A 185 1.83 22.66 13.34
N ILE A 186 1.92 21.45 12.76
CA ILE A 186 3.19 20.71 12.64
C ILE A 186 4.23 21.52 11.85
N GLU A 187 3.83 22.10 10.72
CA GLU A 187 4.73 22.90 9.87
C GLU A 187 5.13 24.23 10.53
N GLU A 188 4.20 24.93 11.19
CA GLU A 188 4.49 26.14 11.96
C GLU A 188 5.51 25.87 13.07
N PHE A 189 5.33 24.75 13.80
CA PHE A 189 6.26 24.34 14.84
C PHE A 189 7.67 24.08 14.29
N ARG A 190 7.75 23.42 13.13
CA ARG A 190 9.03 23.07 12.49
C ARG A 190 9.77 24.26 11.91
N LYS A 191 9.04 25.20 11.30
CA LYS A 191 9.62 26.41 10.69
C LYS A 191 9.96 27.47 11.73
N GLY A 192 9.39 27.40 12.92
CA GLY A 192 9.55 28.42 13.95
C GLY A 192 8.91 29.75 13.55
N ASP A 193 7.92 29.75 12.65
CA ASP A 193 7.24 30.96 12.17
C ASP A 193 5.72 30.75 12.20
N GLU A 194 5.01 31.61 12.94
CA GLU A 194 3.54 31.64 13.07
C GLU A 194 2.82 32.37 11.92
N SER A 195 3.48 32.57 10.77
CA SER A 195 3.02 33.47 9.71
C SER A 195 1.89 32.93 8.82
N SER A 196 1.49 31.67 8.99
CA SER A 196 0.39 31.12 8.18
C SER A 196 -0.95 31.59 8.75
N PRO A 197 -1.82 32.25 7.97
CA PRO A 197 -3.14 32.63 8.45
C PRO A 197 -3.96 31.37 8.81
N PRO A 198 -4.94 31.47 9.72
CA PRO A 198 -5.97 30.44 9.89
C PRO A 198 -6.47 30.01 8.52
N ILE A 199 -6.68 28.70 8.30
CA ILE A 199 -7.37 28.23 7.09
C ILE A 199 -8.80 28.79 7.17
N THR A 200 -9.00 30.02 6.71
CA THR A 200 -10.32 30.55 6.41
C THR A 200 -10.78 29.79 5.19
N MET A 201 -11.69 28.86 5.45
CA MET A 201 -12.38 28.09 4.44
C MET A 201 -13.10 29.06 3.50
N ARG A 202 -12.44 29.51 2.43
CA ARG A 202 -13.16 29.84 1.21
C ARG A 202 -13.49 28.49 0.59
N ILE A 203 -14.61 27.91 1.04
CA ILE A 203 -15.39 27.09 0.11
C ILE A 203 -15.68 28.07 -1.02
N SER A 204 -14.99 27.95 -2.14
CA SER A 204 -15.51 28.44 -3.40
C SER A 204 -16.79 27.64 -3.67
N LYS A 205 -17.87 28.01 -2.98
CA LYS A 205 -19.22 27.98 -3.53
C LYS A 205 -19.31 29.13 -4.53
N GLU A 206 -18.45 29.10 -5.53
CA GLU A 206 -18.71 29.70 -6.83
C GLU A 206 -19.30 28.53 -7.60
N GLY A 207 -20.62 28.36 -7.57
CA GLY A 207 -21.47 29.16 -8.44
C GLY A 207 -21.42 28.53 -9.81
N GLU A 208 -22.36 27.63 -10.11
CA GLU A 208 -22.74 27.22 -11.47
C GLU A 208 -21.57 27.06 -12.46
N ALA A 209 -20.64 26.14 -12.20
CA ALA A 209 -19.65 25.79 -13.22
C ALA A 209 -20.33 24.98 -14.34
N LEU A 210 -20.35 25.56 -15.55
CA LEU A 210 -20.58 24.91 -16.85
C LEU A 210 -20.06 23.46 -16.87
N PRO A 211 -20.67 22.55 -17.67
CA PRO A 211 -20.31 21.14 -17.65
C PRO A 211 -18.79 20.97 -17.77
N LYS A 212 -18.18 20.45 -16.70
CA LYS A 212 -16.75 20.16 -16.63
C LYS A 212 -16.41 19.32 -17.85
N SER A 213 -15.41 19.72 -18.63
CA SER A 213 -15.00 18.93 -19.79
C SER A 213 -14.53 17.55 -19.34
N PRO A 214 -14.78 16.47 -20.10
CA PRO A 214 -14.15 15.18 -19.84
C PRO A 214 -12.63 15.31 -19.89
N LEU A 215 -11.92 14.65 -18.96
CA LEU A 215 -10.47 14.52 -19.07
C LEU A 215 -10.15 13.61 -20.27
N SER A 216 -9.27 14.05 -21.15
CA SER A 216 -8.72 13.19 -22.22
C SER A 216 -7.22 13.06 -21.98
N MET A 217 -6.83 11.93 -21.39
CA MET A 217 -5.46 11.59 -21.06
C MET A 217 -5.30 10.08 -21.18
N PRO A 218 -4.88 9.59 -22.35
CA PRO A 218 -4.62 8.17 -22.60
C PRO A 218 -3.65 7.55 -21.59
N LYS A 219 -3.68 6.23 -21.49
CA LYS A 219 -2.90 5.47 -20.50
C LYS A 219 -1.39 5.80 -20.55
N GLU A 220 -0.83 5.98 -21.74
CA GLU A 220 0.58 6.33 -21.93
C GLU A 220 0.92 7.71 -21.36
N ASP A 221 0.01 8.68 -21.49
CA ASP A 221 0.17 10.01 -20.91
C ASP A 221 0.08 9.98 -19.39
N ARG A 222 -0.89 9.23 -18.86
CA ARG A 222 -1.03 9.01 -17.41
C ARG A 222 0.22 8.35 -16.84
N ALA A 223 0.71 7.28 -17.46
CA ALA A 223 1.93 6.59 -17.06
C ALA A 223 3.15 7.54 -17.08
N ARG A 224 3.31 8.35 -18.13
CA ARG A 224 4.39 9.36 -18.19
C ARG A 224 4.31 10.39 -17.07
N TYR A 225 3.12 10.86 -16.74
CA TYR A 225 2.91 11.77 -15.62
C TYR A 225 3.29 11.09 -14.30
N LEU A 226 2.80 9.87 -14.07
CA LEU A 226 3.06 9.11 -12.85
C LEU A 226 4.56 8.79 -12.68
N ASP A 227 5.27 8.45 -13.75
CA ASP A 227 6.73 8.25 -13.73
C ASP A 227 7.47 9.52 -13.32
N LYS A 228 7.05 10.68 -13.86
CA LYS A 228 7.66 11.97 -13.56
C LYS A 228 7.45 12.39 -12.11
N THR A 229 6.29 12.09 -11.53
CA THR A 229 5.94 12.51 -10.16
C THR A 229 6.34 11.50 -9.08
N LEU A 230 6.67 10.25 -9.44
CA LEU A 230 6.95 9.16 -8.49
C LEU A 230 8.03 9.50 -7.43
N LYS A 231 9.04 10.31 -7.79
CA LYS A 231 10.11 10.73 -6.88
C LYS A 231 9.71 11.83 -5.89
N GLN A 232 8.60 12.53 -6.14
CA GLN A 232 8.13 13.59 -5.24
C GLN A 232 7.59 12.99 -3.94
N LYS A 233 7.53 13.80 -2.86
CA LYS A 233 6.79 13.45 -1.65
C LYS A 233 5.33 13.15 -1.99
N LYS A 234 4.73 12.15 -1.36
CA LYS A 234 3.39 11.66 -1.75
C LYS A 234 2.30 12.70 -1.53
N GLU A 235 2.41 13.49 -0.47
CA GLU A 235 1.50 14.61 -0.18
C GLU A 235 1.52 15.62 -1.34
N LYS A 236 2.71 15.94 -1.86
CA LYS A 236 2.86 16.83 -3.02
C LYS A 236 2.28 16.22 -4.29
N GLN A 237 2.49 14.92 -4.53
CA GLN A 237 1.90 14.23 -5.68
C GLN A 237 0.36 14.32 -5.64
N LEU A 238 -0.22 14.12 -4.46
CA LEU A 238 -1.66 14.17 -4.24
C LEU A 238 -2.22 15.60 -4.40
N ASP A 239 -1.58 16.60 -3.81
CA ASP A 239 -2.02 18.00 -3.92
C ASP A 239 -1.90 18.52 -5.37
N GLU A 240 -0.81 18.18 -6.07
CA GLU A 240 -0.62 18.49 -7.50
C GLU A 240 -1.69 17.80 -8.36
N PHE A 241 -2.03 16.55 -8.05
CA PHE A 241 -3.07 15.82 -8.76
C PHE A 241 -4.46 16.45 -8.54
N ILE A 242 -4.83 16.73 -7.29
CA ILE A 242 -6.14 17.27 -6.94
C ILE A 242 -6.34 18.64 -7.59
N SER A 243 -5.35 19.52 -7.47
CA SER A 243 -5.42 20.87 -8.05
C SER A 243 -5.55 20.87 -9.57
N ARG A 244 -4.95 19.89 -10.26
CA ARG A 244 -4.95 19.83 -11.72
C ARG A 244 -6.11 19.04 -12.33
N PHE A 245 -6.52 17.93 -11.72
CA PHE A 245 -7.37 16.94 -12.39
C PHE A 245 -8.75 16.75 -11.73
N MET A 246 -8.93 17.03 -10.43
CA MET A 246 -10.23 16.82 -9.78
C MET A 246 -11.31 17.85 -10.20
N GLY A 247 -10.93 18.83 -11.03
CA GLY A 247 -11.85 19.77 -11.67
C GLY A 247 -12.59 19.24 -12.91
N TYR A 248 -12.21 18.08 -13.47
CA TYR A 248 -12.82 17.51 -14.69
C TYR A 248 -14.14 16.74 -14.41
N ASP A 249 -14.85 16.32 -15.46
CA ASP A 249 -16.08 15.51 -15.34
C ASP A 249 -15.80 14.18 -14.61
N PRO A 250 -16.48 13.89 -13.48
CA PRO A 250 -16.26 12.66 -12.72
C PRO A 250 -16.96 11.41 -13.31
N ASP A 251 -17.87 11.55 -14.27
CA ASP A 251 -18.58 10.43 -14.91
C ASP A 251 -18.04 10.12 -16.33
N LYS A 252 -17.23 11.01 -16.91
CA LYS A 252 -16.79 10.90 -18.31
C LYS A 252 -15.29 11.14 -18.49
N GLY A 253 -14.74 10.48 -19.51
CA GLY A 253 -13.32 10.58 -19.86
C GLY A 253 -12.43 9.78 -18.91
N ASP A 254 -11.17 10.20 -18.80
CA ASP A 254 -10.11 9.41 -18.19
C ASP A 254 -9.89 9.68 -16.69
N LEU A 255 -10.70 10.52 -16.04
CA LEU A 255 -10.48 10.92 -14.65
C LEU A 255 -10.59 9.74 -13.68
N SER A 256 -11.58 8.86 -13.86
CA SER A 256 -11.74 7.67 -13.01
C SER A 256 -10.50 6.76 -13.09
N TYR A 257 -10.05 6.46 -14.30
CA TYR A 257 -8.84 5.68 -14.53
C TYR A 257 -7.61 6.36 -13.94
N PHE A 258 -7.49 7.69 -14.04
CA PHE A 258 -6.33 8.38 -13.51
C PHE A 258 -6.28 8.41 -11.97
N VAL A 259 -7.43 8.51 -11.30
CA VAL A 259 -7.52 8.39 -9.84
C VAL A 259 -7.07 7.00 -9.37
N ARG A 260 -7.53 5.95 -10.07
CA ARG A 260 -7.09 4.57 -9.86
C ARG A 260 -5.57 4.45 -10.03
N ASP A 261 -5.07 4.87 -11.19
CA ASP A 261 -3.66 4.70 -11.55
C ASP A 261 -2.76 5.50 -10.58
N LEU A 262 -3.14 6.72 -10.17
CA LEU A 262 -2.41 7.49 -9.16
C LEU A 262 -2.25 6.73 -7.84
N TYR A 263 -3.35 6.22 -7.28
CA TYR A 263 -3.28 5.55 -5.99
C TYR A 263 -2.44 4.28 -6.09
N TYR A 264 -2.75 3.41 -7.06
CA TYR A 264 -2.15 2.09 -7.14
C TYR A 264 -0.72 2.12 -7.67
N GLU A 265 -0.37 2.98 -8.63
CA GLU A 265 0.99 3.03 -9.19
C GLU A 265 1.97 3.90 -8.40
N ASN A 266 1.50 4.96 -7.74
CA ASN A 266 2.39 5.95 -7.10
C ASN A 266 2.24 6.05 -5.58
N LEU A 267 1.00 6.08 -5.06
CA LEU A 267 0.77 6.45 -3.65
C LEU A 267 0.79 5.25 -2.70
N GLN A 268 0.25 4.11 -3.13
CA GLN A 268 0.48 2.83 -2.47
C GLN A 268 1.93 2.43 -2.70
N ARG A 269 2.71 2.16 -1.65
CA ARG A 269 4.11 1.69 -1.79
C ARG A 269 4.27 0.32 -1.20
N LEU A 270 5.38 -0.30 -1.53
CA LEU A 270 5.72 -1.65 -1.09
C LEU A 270 6.61 -1.58 0.16
N ALA A 271 6.22 -2.27 1.24
CA ALA A 271 7.13 -2.58 2.34
C ALA A 271 7.86 -3.89 2.02
N TYR A 272 9.18 -3.92 2.23
CA TYR A 272 9.97 -5.12 1.98
C TYR A 272 10.62 -5.61 3.27
N PRO A 273 10.49 -6.91 3.62
CA PRO A 273 11.31 -7.49 4.66
C PRO A 273 12.76 -7.60 4.15
N PHE A 274 13.72 -7.06 4.91
CA PHE A 274 15.15 -7.10 4.55
C PHE A 274 16.09 -7.46 5.72
N SER A 275 15.58 -7.43 6.96
CA SER A 275 16.33 -7.75 8.17
C SER A 275 15.71 -8.93 8.87
N GLY A 276 16.53 -9.71 9.58
CA GLY A 276 16.06 -10.74 10.51
C GLY A 276 15.34 -10.15 11.73
N ASP A 277 15.50 -8.86 12.01
CA ASP A 277 14.74 -8.14 13.02
C ASP A 277 13.41 -7.62 12.42
N PRO A 278 12.26 -8.17 12.85
CA PRO A 278 10.95 -7.81 12.29
C PRO A 278 10.50 -6.38 12.64
N SER A 279 11.15 -5.71 13.59
CA SER A 279 10.81 -4.33 13.95
C SER A 279 11.12 -3.33 12.83
N TYR A 280 12.04 -3.62 11.91
CA TYR A 280 12.24 -2.80 10.70
C TYR A 280 11.00 -2.79 9.83
N PHE A 281 10.39 -3.98 9.65
CA PHE A 281 9.20 -4.13 8.85
C PHE A 281 8.01 -3.38 9.47
N ALA A 282 7.87 -3.40 10.81
CA ALA A 282 6.84 -2.63 11.51
C ALA A 282 6.99 -1.11 11.27
N ILE A 283 8.21 -0.57 11.35
CA ILE A 283 8.46 0.85 11.05
C ILE A 283 8.14 1.19 9.60
N ASP A 284 8.58 0.37 8.65
CA ASP A 284 8.27 0.60 7.24
C ASP A 284 6.76 0.54 7.00
N TYR A 285 6.05 -0.32 7.71
CA TYR A 285 4.59 -0.33 7.66
C TYR A 285 3.97 0.97 8.18
N PHE A 286 4.44 1.51 9.32
CA PHE A 286 3.93 2.80 9.83
C PHE A 286 4.29 3.97 8.92
N GLN A 287 5.51 4.00 8.38
CA GLN A 287 5.96 4.98 7.38
C GLN A 287 5.02 4.97 6.16
N GLU A 288 4.66 3.78 5.66
CA GLU A 288 3.74 3.69 4.53
C GLU A 288 2.30 4.07 4.89
N ASN A 289 1.92 4.10 6.17
CA ASN A 289 0.58 4.51 6.60
C ASN A 289 0.44 6.01 6.89
N LEU A 290 1.54 6.73 7.16
CA LEU A 290 1.53 8.20 7.25
C LEU A 290 0.85 8.82 6.04
N ASN A 291 1.33 8.46 4.85
CA ASN A 291 0.83 8.99 3.58
C ASN A 291 -0.62 8.55 3.27
N LYS A 292 -1.08 7.45 3.86
CA LYS A 292 -2.46 6.97 3.64
C LYS A 292 -3.46 7.82 4.39
N GLU A 293 -3.07 8.47 5.48
CA GLU A 293 -3.96 9.41 6.15
C GLU A 293 -4.29 10.59 5.22
N ASP A 294 -3.28 11.26 4.66
CA ASP A 294 -3.49 12.41 3.79
C ASP A 294 -4.38 12.01 2.60
N PHE A 295 -4.07 10.86 1.97
CA PHE A 295 -4.88 10.33 0.89
C PHE A 295 -6.31 10.01 1.32
N LEU A 296 -6.50 9.29 2.44
CA LEU A 296 -7.82 8.92 2.95
C LEU A 296 -8.68 10.16 3.21
N ARG A 297 -8.12 11.19 3.87
CA ARG A 297 -8.87 12.40 4.21
C ARG A 297 -9.25 13.19 2.96
N GLN A 298 -8.33 13.35 2.01
CA GLN A 298 -8.60 14.06 0.77
C GLN A 298 -9.60 13.31 -0.11
N MET A 299 -9.46 11.99 -0.24
CA MET A 299 -10.38 11.18 -1.04
C MET A 299 -11.75 10.98 -0.40
N MET A 300 -11.87 10.91 0.93
CA MET A 300 -13.18 10.93 1.58
C MET A 300 -13.95 12.22 1.28
N ALA A 301 -13.28 13.37 1.31
CA ALA A 301 -13.90 14.65 0.95
C ALA A 301 -14.21 14.75 -0.56
N ALA A 302 -13.36 14.17 -1.41
CA ALA A 302 -13.68 14.06 -2.83
C ALA A 302 -14.87 13.11 -3.08
N LEU A 303 -14.98 12.02 -2.32
CA LEU A 303 -16.08 11.06 -2.41
C LEU A 303 -17.41 11.70 -2.02
N SER A 304 -17.47 12.49 -0.95
CA SER A 304 -18.72 13.14 -0.53
C SER A 304 -19.30 14.02 -1.64
N ALA A 305 -18.46 14.66 -2.44
CA ALA A 305 -18.86 15.48 -3.58
C ALA A 305 -19.14 14.69 -4.88
N ASN A 306 -18.57 13.48 -5.03
CA ASN A 306 -18.61 12.70 -6.27
C ASN A 306 -19.30 11.32 -6.12
N LEU A 307 -20.06 11.11 -5.05
CA LEU A 307 -20.76 9.86 -4.82
C LEU A 307 -21.74 9.56 -5.97
N GLY A 308 -21.66 8.35 -6.53
CA GLY A 308 -22.49 7.94 -7.65
C GLY A 308 -21.96 8.30 -9.04
N THR A 309 -20.67 8.60 -9.15
CA THR A 309 -19.95 8.83 -10.41
C THR A 309 -18.89 7.73 -10.63
N ASN A 310 -18.39 7.57 -11.85
CA ASN A 310 -17.28 6.65 -12.13
C ASN A 310 -16.04 6.94 -11.27
N THR A 311 -15.67 8.22 -11.11
CA THR A 311 -14.58 8.62 -10.20
C THR A 311 -14.88 8.28 -8.75
N GLY A 312 -16.12 8.48 -8.28
CA GLY A 312 -16.54 8.07 -6.94
C GLY A 312 -16.41 6.56 -6.69
N THR A 313 -16.70 5.74 -7.71
CA THR A 313 -16.51 4.28 -7.64
C THR A 313 -15.05 3.89 -7.49
N GLU A 314 -14.14 4.53 -8.21
CA GLU A 314 -12.69 4.29 -8.06
C GLU A 314 -12.18 4.73 -6.69
N ILE A 315 -12.65 5.88 -6.20
CA ILE A 315 -12.33 6.34 -4.84
C ILE A 315 -12.79 5.33 -3.78
N LEU A 316 -14.00 4.77 -3.92
CA LEU A 316 -14.51 3.75 -2.99
C LEU A 316 -13.64 2.48 -2.96
N PHE A 317 -13.20 2.00 -4.12
CA PHE A 317 -12.26 0.88 -4.18
C PHE A 317 -10.94 1.19 -3.48
N THR A 318 -10.42 2.40 -3.71
CA THR A 318 -9.20 2.84 -3.04
C THR A 318 -9.39 2.94 -1.51
N ILE A 319 -10.50 3.51 -1.05
CA ILE A 319 -10.79 3.63 0.39
C ILE A 319 -10.89 2.23 1.00
N GLU A 320 -11.60 1.29 0.37
CA GLU A 320 -11.67 -0.10 0.80
C GLU A 320 -10.27 -0.70 0.99
N ASN A 321 -9.39 -0.50 0.01
CA ASN A 321 -8.02 -0.98 0.07
C ASN A 321 -7.21 -0.35 1.21
N ILE A 322 -7.42 0.95 1.47
CA ILE A 322 -6.78 1.62 2.62
C ILE A 322 -7.24 0.97 3.92
N TYR A 323 -8.52 0.65 4.08
CA TYR A 323 -9.00 -0.07 5.28
C TYR A 323 -8.36 -1.46 5.39
N GLU A 324 -8.16 -2.17 4.29
CA GLU A 324 -7.42 -3.43 4.32
C GLU A 324 -5.96 -3.26 4.79
N ILE A 325 -5.26 -2.25 4.26
CA ILE A 325 -3.88 -1.99 4.66
C ILE A 325 -3.82 -1.54 6.13
N GLN A 326 -4.78 -0.75 6.58
CA GLN A 326 -4.90 -0.30 7.95
C GLN A 326 -5.20 -1.45 8.93
N SER A 327 -5.99 -2.44 8.52
CA SER A 327 -6.18 -3.69 9.26
C SER A 327 -4.84 -4.39 9.50
N ARG A 328 -4.04 -4.57 8.44
CA ARG A 328 -2.70 -5.19 8.52
C ARG A 328 -1.71 -4.34 9.32
N ALA A 329 -1.81 -3.01 9.24
CA ALA A 329 -0.98 -2.11 10.05
C ALA A 329 -1.25 -2.29 11.54
N LEU A 330 -2.52 -2.54 11.89
CA LEU A 330 -2.92 -2.79 13.25
C LEU A 330 -2.47 -4.17 13.75
N GLU A 331 -2.41 -5.18 12.88
CA GLU A 331 -1.74 -6.46 13.18
C GLU A 331 -0.24 -6.27 13.46
N GLN A 332 0.45 -5.45 12.65
CA GLN A 332 1.85 -5.09 12.88
C GLN A 332 2.04 -4.34 14.20
N TYR A 333 1.09 -3.49 14.60
CA TYR A 333 1.08 -2.88 15.92
C TYR A 333 1.04 -3.93 17.04
N PHE A 334 0.18 -4.95 16.94
CA PHE A 334 0.13 -6.01 17.95
C PHE A 334 1.42 -6.84 18.00
N GLN A 335 2.05 -7.09 16.85
CA GLN A 335 3.35 -7.75 16.78
C GLN A 335 4.46 -6.89 17.40
N ALA A 336 4.48 -5.59 17.11
CA ALA A 336 5.43 -4.63 17.67
C ALA A 336 5.41 -4.59 19.21
N LYS A 337 4.23 -4.79 19.82
CA LYS A 337 4.12 -4.89 21.29
C LYS A 337 4.86 -6.10 21.86
N GLU A 338 4.84 -7.22 21.15
CA GLU A 338 5.62 -8.39 21.56
C GLU A 338 7.11 -8.16 21.35
N TYR A 339 7.50 -7.49 20.26
CA TYR A 339 8.91 -7.11 20.02
C TYR A 339 9.44 -6.20 21.13
N LEU A 340 8.66 -5.21 21.58
CA LEU A 340 9.03 -4.31 22.68
C LEU A 340 9.25 -5.05 24.01
N LYS A 341 8.46 -6.09 24.30
CA LYS A 341 8.62 -6.91 25.51
C LYS A 341 9.90 -7.73 25.49
N LEU A 342 10.25 -8.27 24.32
CA LEU A 342 11.40 -9.15 24.12
C LEU A 342 12.70 -8.40 23.81
N ALA A 343 12.64 -7.08 23.60
CA ALA A 343 13.77 -6.27 23.20
C ALA A 343 14.91 -6.26 24.24
N THR A 344 16.15 -6.41 23.76
CA THR A 344 17.35 -6.28 24.60
C THR A 344 17.57 -4.83 25.05
N PRO A 345 18.40 -4.58 26.08
CA PRO A 345 18.75 -3.22 26.49
C PRO A 345 19.35 -2.37 25.35
N GLU A 346 20.16 -2.97 24.48
CA GLU A 346 20.79 -2.32 23.34
C GLU A 346 19.75 -1.93 22.28
N GLN A 347 18.81 -2.84 21.97
CA GLN A 347 17.73 -2.58 21.03
C GLN A 347 16.85 -1.41 21.50
N LYS A 348 16.57 -1.33 22.80
CA LYS A 348 15.79 -0.23 23.41
C LYS A 348 16.47 1.14 23.29
N GLN A 349 17.77 1.19 23.02
CA GLN A 349 18.52 2.43 22.76
C GLN A 349 18.57 2.82 21.28
N THR A 350 17.80 2.15 20.43
CA THR A 350 17.66 2.49 19.01
C THR A 350 16.42 3.37 18.77
N LEU A 351 16.50 4.23 17.76
CA LEU A 351 15.41 5.13 17.37
C LEU A 351 14.14 4.36 16.96
N ARG A 352 14.34 3.20 16.34
CA ARG A 352 13.29 2.26 15.93
C ARG A 352 12.43 1.81 17.12
N TYR A 353 13.06 1.26 18.16
CA TYR A 353 12.32 0.74 19.30
C TYR A 353 11.67 1.85 20.13
N GLU A 354 12.31 3.02 20.24
CA GLU A 354 11.67 4.19 20.86
C GLU A 354 10.43 4.64 20.08
N THR A 355 10.49 4.64 18.75
CA THR A 355 9.33 4.94 17.89
C THR A 355 8.20 3.95 18.12
N LEU A 356 8.49 2.65 18.15
CA LEU A 356 7.47 1.62 18.45
C LEU A 356 6.84 1.82 19.83
N ARG A 357 7.62 2.18 20.85
CA ARG A 357 7.13 2.46 22.21
C ARG A 357 6.14 3.63 22.22
N ARG A 358 6.50 4.74 21.54
CA ARG A 358 5.64 5.92 21.44
C ARG A 358 4.34 5.63 20.68
N VAL A 359 4.42 4.81 19.62
CA VAL A 359 3.23 4.34 18.89
C VAL A 359 2.34 3.46 19.80
N ASP A 360 2.91 2.54 20.61
CA ASP A 360 2.14 1.76 21.59
C ASP A 360 1.37 2.68 22.55
N GLU A 361 2.06 3.65 23.15
CA GLU A 361 1.47 4.59 24.10
C GLU A 361 0.33 5.41 23.50
N LYS A 362 0.51 5.89 22.26
CA LYS A 362 -0.49 6.67 21.53
C LYS A 362 -1.79 5.90 21.30
N TYR A 363 -1.72 4.68 20.79
CA TYR A 363 -2.92 3.93 20.38
C TYR A 363 -3.52 3.05 21.47
N LYS A 364 -2.77 2.74 22.54
CA LYS A 364 -3.24 1.83 23.61
C LYS A 364 -4.58 2.24 24.21
N LYS A 365 -4.80 3.53 24.45
CA LYS A 365 -6.09 4.03 25.00
C LYS A 365 -7.20 3.92 23.96
N LEU A 366 -6.97 4.41 22.75
CA LEU A 366 -7.95 4.40 21.65
C LEU A 366 -8.40 2.97 21.32
N LEU A 367 -7.48 2.02 21.24
CA LEU A 367 -7.80 0.61 20.95
C LEU A 367 -8.63 -0.04 22.06
N ARG A 368 -8.38 0.31 23.33
CA ARG A 368 -9.22 -0.12 24.46
C ARG A 368 -10.63 0.46 24.37
N GLU A 369 -10.76 1.76 24.09
CA GLU A 369 -12.05 2.44 23.91
C GLU A 369 -12.85 1.82 22.76
N LYS A 370 -12.17 1.47 21.65
CA LYS A 370 -12.78 0.82 20.48
C LYS A 370 -12.94 -0.70 20.65
N LYS A 371 -12.54 -1.28 21.79
CA LYS A 371 -12.60 -2.74 22.06
C LYS A 371 -11.90 -3.55 20.97
N ILE A 372 -10.69 -3.16 20.60
CA ILE A 372 -9.82 -3.88 19.66
C ILE A 372 -8.58 -4.27 20.44
N LEU A 373 -8.53 -5.51 20.94
CA LEU A 373 -7.49 -5.97 21.85
C LEU A 373 -6.62 -7.08 21.25
N THR A 374 -7.10 -7.69 20.16
CA THR A 374 -6.48 -8.84 19.51
C THR A 374 -6.58 -8.73 17.99
N ASN A 375 -5.76 -9.50 17.26
CA ASN A 375 -5.86 -9.60 15.79
C ASN A 375 -7.24 -10.11 15.33
N LYS A 376 -7.93 -10.91 16.16
CA LYS A 376 -9.30 -11.35 15.86
C LYS A 376 -10.28 -10.18 15.88
N ASP A 377 -10.15 -9.28 16.86
CA ASP A 377 -10.99 -8.09 16.93
C ASP A 377 -10.73 -7.16 15.73
N VAL A 378 -9.47 -7.04 15.30
CA VAL A 378 -9.08 -6.29 14.11
C VAL A 378 -9.79 -6.83 12.87
N GLU A 379 -9.61 -8.12 12.59
CA GLU A 379 -10.26 -8.78 11.45
C GLU A 379 -11.77 -8.58 11.50
N GLU A 380 -12.39 -8.73 12.68
CA GLU A 380 -13.83 -8.59 12.83
C GLU A 380 -14.35 -7.20 12.45
N VAL A 381 -13.74 -6.14 13.01
CA VAL A 381 -14.23 -4.77 12.78
C VAL A 381 -13.88 -4.27 11.37
N TYR A 382 -12.72 -4.64 10.84
CA TYR A 382 -12.28 -4.17 9.53
C TYR A 382 -13.00 -4.87 8.39
N SER A 383 -13.23 -6.19 8.45
CA SER A 383 -14.03 -6.87 7.43
C SER A 383 -15.46 -6.33 7.36
N LYS A 384 -16.10 -6.06 8.51
CA LYS A 384 -17.43 -5.43 8.58
C LYS A 384 -17.43 -4.07 7.88
N LYS A 385 -16.46 -3.20 8.21
CA LYS A 385 -16.35 -1.88 7.59
C LYS A 385 -16.05 -1.96 6.09
N ARG A 386 -15.16 -2.86 5.66
CA ARG A 386 -14.86 -3.10 4.24
C ARG A 386 -16.09 -3.57 3.46
N ILE A 387 -16.91 -4.45 4.05
CA ILE A 387 -18.19 -4.86 3.46
C ILE A 387 -19.14 -3.67 3.32
N ASP A 388 -19.25 -2.80 4.34
CA ASP A 388 -20.10 -1.59 4.28
C ASP A 388 -19.66 -0.61 3.16
N ILE A 389 -18.35 -0.43 2.99
CA ILE A 389 -17.77 0.34 1.87
C ILE A 389 -18.16 -0.27 0.52
N LEU A 390 -18.02 -1.59 0.37
CA LEU A 390 -18.35 -2.31 -0.85
C LEU A 390 -19.85 -2.34 -1.14
N GLU A 391 -20.71 -2.38 -0.12
CA GLU A 391 -22.15 -2.25 -0.26
C GLU A 391 -22.54 -0.84 -0.72
N THR A 392 -21.88 0.19 -0.20
CA THR A 392 -22.01 1.57 -0.68
C THR A 392 -21.60 1.67 -2.15
N LEU A 393 -20.49 1.05 -2.54
CA LEU A 393 -20.04 1.01 -3.94
C LEU A 393 -21.07 0.32 -4.85
N ILE A 394 -21.49 -0.90 -4.50
CA ILE A 394 -22.43 -1.69 -5.30
C ILE A 394 -23.77 -0.95 -5.47
N SER A 395 -24.24 -0.25 -4.42
CA SER A 395 -25.53 0.45 -4.44
C SER A 395 -25.49 1.82 -5.12
N LYS A 396 -24.31 2.44 -5.25
CA LYS A 396 -24.18 3.81 -5.77
C LYS A 396 -23.49 3.90 -7.13
N THR A 397 -22.72 2.89 -7.56
CA THR A 397 -21.98 2.97 -8.82
C THR A 397 -22.92 3.21 -10.03
N PRO A 398 -22.63 4.19 -10.90
CA PRO A 398 -23.53 4.55 -11.99
C PRO A 398 -23.49 3.51 -13.12
N LYS A 399 -24.67 3.22 -13.69
CA LYS A 399 -24.82 2.38 -14.91
C LYS A 399 -24.09 1.03 -14.85
N GLY A 400 -23.85 0.50 -13.65
CA GLY A 400 -23.12 -0.75 -13.46
C GLY A 400 -21.60 -0.66 -13.66
N TYR A 401 -21.01 0.53 -13.72
CA TYR A 401 -19.56 0.72 -13.83
C TYR A 401 -18.84 -0.07 -12.73
N ARG A 402 -17.99 -1.00 -13.14
CA ARG A 402 -17.20 -1.90 -12.25
C ARG A 402 -18.00 -2.59 -11.13
N ILE A 403 -19.32 -2.74 -11.27
CA ILE A 403 -20.15 -3.37 -10.24
C ILE A 403 -19.76 -4.83 -9.99
N LYS A 404 -19.25 -5.51 -11.01
CA LYS A 404 -18.76 -6.89 -10.95
C LYS A 404 -17.51 -7.01 -10.08
N ASP A 405 -16.58 -6.06 -10.19
CA ASP A 405 -15.44 -5.97 -9.27
C ASP A 405 -15.93 -5.73 -7.83
N GLY A 406 -16.96 -4.89 -7.64
CA GLY A 406 -17.59 -4.68 -6.32
C GLY A 406 -18.11 -5.98 -5.69
N TYR A 407 -18.85 -6.79 -6.46
CA TYR A 407 -19.29 -8.12 -6.00
C TYR A 407 -18.12 -9.08 -5.77
N PHE A 408 -17.12 -9.07 -6.64
CA PHE A 408 -15.95 -9.94 -6.51
C PHE A 408 -15.20 -9.67 -5.20
N GLU A 409 -14.89 -8.40 -4.95
CA GLU A 409 -14.16 -7.96 -3.76
C GLU A 409 -14.99 -8.17 -2.49
N LYS A 410 -16.32 -7.95 -2.53
CA LYS A 410 -17.19 -8.31 -1.39
C LYS A 410 -17.13 -9.80 -1.08
N GLY A 411 -17.20 -10.65 -2.11
CA GLY A 411 -17.03 -12.09 -1.94
C GLY A 411 -15.67 -12.46 -1.37
N ARG A 412 -14.59 -11.81 -1.81
CA ARG A 412 -13.25 -11.99 -1.24
C ARG A 412 -13.21 -11.67 0.25
N VAL A 413 -13.73 -10.51 0.67
CA VAL A 413 -13.72 -10.12 2.10
C VAL A 413 -14.49 -11.12 2.95
N LEU A 414 -15.65 -11.58 2.47
CA LEU A 414 -16.45 -12.61 3.15
C LEU A 414 -15.70 -13.95 3.24
N TRP A 415 -15.00 -14.35 2.18
CA TRP A 415 -14.21 -15.58 2.16
C TRP A 415 -13.04 -15.52 3.13
N GLU A 416 -12.27 -14.43 3.11
CA GLU A 416 -11.15 -14.16 4.03
C GLU A 416 -11.63 -14.17 5.50
N ALA A 417 -12.74 -13.50 5.79
CA ALA A 417 -13.34 -13.48 7.13
C ALA A 417 -13.81 -14.88 7.56
N GLY A 418 -14.45 -15.63 6.64
CA GLY A 418 -14.87 -17.01 6.88
C GLY A 418 -13.69 -17.93 7.19
N ASN A 419 -12.56 -17.78 6.48
CA ASN A 419 -11.32 -18.51 6.74
C ASN A 419 -10.74 -18.17 8.12
N SER A 420 -10.61 -16.87 8.43
CA SER A 420 -10.04 -16.41 9.70
C SER A 420 -10.86 -16.86 10.91
N ARG A 421 -12.20 -16.77 10.81
CA ARG A 421 -13.13 -17.12 11.89
C ARG A 421 -13.51 -18.59 11.94
N LYS A 422 -13.12 -19.37 10.92
CA LYS A 422 -13.63 -20.74 10.70
C LYS A 422 -15.16 -20.77 10.61
N ASP A 423 -15.73 -19.77 9.94
CA ASP A 423 -17.17 -19.62 9.76
C ASP A 423 -17.56 -19.95 8.31
N THR A 424 -18.14 -21.14 8.12
CA THR A 424 -18.53 -21.63 6.80
C THR A 424 -19.74 -20.88 6.25
N LYS A 425 -20.54 -20.20 7.07
CA LYS A 425 -21.65 -19.37 6.58
C LYS A 425 -21.15 -18.17 5.80
N LEU A 426 -20.07 -17.52 6.26
CA LEU A 426 -19.42 -16.43 5.55
C LEU A 426 -18.81 -16.90 4.23
N GLN A 427 -18.21 -18.09 4.21
CA GLN A 427 -17.72 -18.69 2.96
C GLN A 427 -18.87 -19.00 1.98
N SER A 428 -20.00 -19.53 2.46
CA SER A 428 -21.20 -19.75 1.64
C SER A 428 -21.78 -18.42 1.12
N GLU A 429 -21.73 -17.35 1.92
CA GLU A 429 -22.12 -16.01 1.49
C GLU A 429 -21.19 -15.43 0.42
N ALA A 430 -19.88 -15.68 0.54
CA ALA A 430 -18.89 -15.31 -0.48
C ALA A 430 -19.23 -15.95 -1.83
N ILE A 431 -19.47 -17.26 -1.84
CA ILE A 431 -19.84 -18.02 -3.06
C ILE A 431 -21.14 -17.46 -3.66
N LYS A 432 -22.16 -17.24 -2.83
CA LYS A 432 -23.43 -16.64 -3.28
C LYS A 432 -23.22 -15.24 -3.85
N THR A 433 -22.29 -14.47 -3.31
CA THR A 433 -21.95 -13.12 -3.79
C THR A 433 -21.27 -13.20 -5.16
N TRP A 434 -20.31 -14.09 -5.35
CA TRP A 434 -19.68 -14.33 -6.65
C TRP A 434 -20.68 -14.83 -7.71
N ASN A 435 -21.64 -15.67 -7.32
CA ASN A 435 -22.67 -16.17 -8.23
C ASN A 435 -23.66 -15.07 -8.71
N ARG A 436 -23.61 -13.86 -8.15
CA ARG A 436 -24.36 -12.69 -8.67
C ARG A 436 -23.67 -12.02 -9.86
N ILE A 437 -22.40 -12.30 -10.09
CA ILE A 437 -21.66 -11.79 -11.24
C ILE A 437 -22.17 -12.54 -12.48
N SER A 438 -22.85 -11.83 -13.38
CA SER A 438 -23.41 -12.39 -14.61
C SER A 438 -22.90 -11.64 -15.83
N ASN A 439 -22.83 -12.31 -16.99
CA ASN A 439 -22.48 -11.76 -18.30
C ASN A 439 -21.15 -10.99 -18.29
N LEU A 440 -20.01 -11.70 -18.33
CA LEU A 440 -18.69 -11.06 -18.30
C LEU A 440 -18.58 -9.98 -19.40
N PRO A 441 -18.12 -8.76 -19.04
CA PRO A 441 -18.10 -7.67 -19.99
C PRO A 441 -16.93 -7.85 -20.96
N THR A 442 -17.16 -7.65 -22.26
CA THR A 442 -16.11 -7.80 -23.29
C THR A 442 -15.21 -6.58 -23.44
N ASN A 443 -15.45 -5.51 -22.67
CA ASN A 443 -14.77 -4.23 -22.77
C ASN A 443 -13.63 -4.03 -21.75
N GLY A 444 -13.28 -5.06 -20.97
CA GLY A 444 -12.20 -4.98 -19.98
C GLY A 444 -12.55 -4.28 -18.67
N ASP A 445 -13.82 -3.89 -18.45
CA ASP A 445 -14.27 -3.21 -17.21
C ASP A 445 -14.37 -4.12 -15.98
N PHE A 446 -14.09 -5.42 -16.12
CA PHE A 446 -14.04 -6.36 -15.01
C PHE A 446 -12.62 -6.83 -14.79
N LEU A 447 -11.95 -6.21 -13.84
CA LEU A 447 -10.53 -6.41 -13.67
C LEU A 447 -10.21 -7.77 -13.01
N ASN A 448 -11.12 -8.32 -12.20
CA ASN A 448 -10.94 -9.64 -11.56
C ASN A 448 -11.38 -10.83 -12.43
N GLU A 449 -11.51 -10.67 -13.75
CA GLU A 449 -12.07 -11.68 -14.66
C GLU A 449 -11.39 -13.05 -14.54
N HIS A 450 -10.07 -13.13 -14.71
CA HIS A 450 -9.35 -14.42 -14.67
C HIS A 450 -9.48 -15.14 -13.33
N ALA A 451 -9.41 -14.40 -12.21
CA ALA A 451 -9.56 -14.98 -10.88
C ALA A 451 -10.99 -15.49 -10.66
N TYR A 452 -11.97 -14.72 -11.11
CA TYR A 452 -13.38 -15.09 -11.05
C TYR A 452 -13.67 -16.33 -11.89
N GLU A 453 -13.21 -16.38 -13.14
CA GLU A 453 -13.39 -17.54 -14.02
C GLU A 453 -12.77 -18.81 -13.43
N ALA A 454 -11.56 -18.71 -12.87
CA ALA A 454 -10.90 -19.84 -12.21
C ALA A 454 -11.71 -20.35 -11.00
N ILE A 455 -12.23 -19.44 -10.17
CA ILE A 455 -13.08 -19.81 -9.03
C ILE A 455 -14.39 -20.44 -9.52
N GLN A 456 -15.05 -19.85 -10.53
CA GLN A 456 -16.30 -20.37 -11.07
C GLN A 456 -16.13 -21.74 -11.72
N LEU A 457 -15.01 -22.00 -12.38
CA LEU A 457 -14.70 -23.31 -12.94
C LEU A 457 -14.66 -24.38 -11.83
N LEU A 458 -13.95 -24.10 -10.72
CA LEU A 458 -13.89 -25.00 -9.56
C LEU A 458 -15.27 -25.28 -8.96
N LEU A 459 -16.11 -24.24 -8.83
CA LEU A 459 -17.46 -24.37 -8.29
C LEU A 459 -18.40 -25.13 -9.24
N ARG A 460 -18.23 -24.95 -10.55
CA ARG A 460 -19.02 -25.61 -11.59
C ARG A 460 -18.70 -27.10 -11.69
N ASP A 461 -17.43 -27.47 -11.60
CA ASP A 461 -16.98 -28.86 -11.66
C ASP A 461 -17.56 -29.71 -10.52
N LEU A 462 -17.99 -29.05 -9.43
CA LEU A 462 -18.68 -29.67 -8.30
C LEU A 462 -20.21 -29.55 -8.36
N GLY A 463 -20.78 -29.09 -9.48
CA GLY A 463 -22.22 -28.97 -9.69
C GLY A 463 -22.83 -27.64 -9.23
N ASN A 464 -22.10 -26.53 -9.37
CA ASN A 464 -22.54 -25.18 -8.97
C ASN A 464 -22.92 -25.06 -7.49
N ILE A 465 -22.01 -25.53 -6.64
CA ILE A 465 -22.19 -25.48 -5.18
C ILE A 465 -22.29 -24.03 -4.71
N SER A 466 -23.27 -23.75 -3.85
CA SER A 466 -23.46 -22.45 -3.17
C SER A 466 -23.23 -22.51 -1.66
N ASP A 467 -22.84 -23.69 -1.16
CA ASP A 467 -22.65 -23.97 0.25
C ASP A 467 -21.22 -24.50 0.49
N ALA A 468 -20.43 -23.74 1.24
CA ALA A 468 -19.03 -24.02 1.49
C ALA A 468 -18.80 -25.29 2.32
N ASP A 469 -19.79 -25.79 3.06
CA ASP A 469 -19.69 -27.06 3.77
C ASP A 469 -19.57 -28.26 2.81
N ARG A 470 -20.03 -28.10 1.57
CA ARG A 470 -19.94 -29.12 0.53
C ARG A 470 -18.64 -29.07 -0.28
N LEU A 471 -17.82 -28.05 -0.07
CA LEU A 471 -16.54 -27.92 -0.77
C LEU A 471 -15.47 -28.78 -0.09
N PRO A 472 -14.78 -29.65 -0.85
CA PRO A 472 -13.58 -30.32 -0.37
C PRO A 472 -12.54 -29.31 0.12
N LEU A 473 -11.74 -29.69 1.12
CA LEU A 473 -10.68 -28.82 1.66
C LEU A 473 -9.71 -28.35 0.56
N GLN A 474 -9.33 -29.24 -0.35
CA GLN A 474 -8.48 -28.92 -1.50
C GLN A 474 -9.06 -27.81 -2.37
N THR A 475 -10.38 -27.80 -2.60
CA THR A 475 -11.03 -26.74 -3.38
C THR A 475 -11.01 -25.42 -2.63
N LYS A 476 -11.18 -25.44 -1.30
CA LYS A 476 -11.05 -24.23 -0.47
C LYS A 476 -9.62 -23.66 -0.55
N ASP A 477 -8.61 -24.52 -0.50
CA ASP A 477 -7.20 -24.14 -0.63
C ASP A 477 -6.88 -23.60 -2.03
N GLN A 478 -7.48 -24.16 -3.08
CA GLN A 478 -7.33 -23.65 -4.45
C GLN A 478 -7.98 -22.27 -4.62
N ILE A 479 -9.18 -22.05 -4.09
CA ILE A 479 -9.83 -20.73 -4.10
C ILE A 479 -8.95 -19.71 -3.37
N GLU A 480 -8.43 -20.07 -2.19
CA GLU A 480 -7.53 -19.23 -1.42
C GLU A 480 -6.24 -18.90 -2.21
N TYR A 481 -5.66 -19.90 -2.89
CA TYR A 481 -4.49 -19.70 -3.74
C TYR A 481 -4.76 -18.74 -4.90
N ILE A 482 -5.90 -18.90 -5.61
CA ILE A 482 -6.32 -17.99 -6.69
C ILE A 482 -6.44 -16.57 -6.13
N LEU A 483 -7.16 -16.38 -5.03
CA LEU A 483 -7.35 -15.06 -4.42
C LEU A 483 -6.01 -14.41 -4.04
N ARG A 484 -5.07 -15.17 -3.49
CA ARG A 484 -3.74 -14.67 -3.10
C ARG A 484 -2.85 -14.31 -4.29
N THR A 485 -2.93 -15.07 -5.38
CA THR A 485 -2.00 -14.96 -6.51
C THR A 485 -2.52 -14.13 -7.68
N ARG A 486 -3.81 -13.75 -7.67
CA ARG A 486 -4.48 -13.02 -8.78
C ARG A 486 -3.80 -11.72 -9.24
N LEU A 487 -2.83 -11.25 -8.48
CA LEU A 487 -2.22 -9.94 -8.58
C LEU A 487 -0.70 -9.94 -8.67
N THR A 488 -0.10 -11.13 -8.61
CA THR A 488 1.35 -11.29 -8.52
C THR A 488 2.06 -10.60 -9.69
N GLU A 489 1.55 -10.77 -10.91
CA GLU A 489 2.13 -10.17 -12.11
C GLU A 489 2.16 -8.64 -12.04
N SER A 490 1.00 -8.04 -11.74
CA SER A 490 0.85 -6.60 -11.63
C SER A 490 1.78 -6.01 -10.56
N MET A 491 1.93 -6.68 -9.42
CA MET A 491 2.83 -6.24 -8.36
C MET A 491 4.30 -6.37 -8.72
N ASN A 492 4.65 -7.41 -9.48
CA ASN A 492 6.01 -7.55 -9.99
C ASN A 492 6.35 -6.41 -10.96
N ARG A 493 5.43 -6.07 -11.89
CA ARG A 493 5.60 -4.93 -12.80
C ARG A 493 5.76 -3.61 -12.03
N LYS A 494 4.91 -3.37 -11.03
CA LYS A 494 5.02 -2.19 -10.17
C LYS A 494 6.33 -2.15 -9.41
N LYS A 495 6.74 -3.28 -8.82
CA LYS A 495 8.02 -3.39 -8.12
C LYS A 495 9.18 -3.06 -9.05
N GLU A 496 9.22 -3.66 -10.24
CA GLU A 496 10.28 -3.41 -11.23
C GLU A 496 10.33 -1.94 -11.65
N ARG A 497 9.17 -1.31 -11.83
CA ARG A 497 9.05 0.13 -12.10
C ARG A 497 9.60 0.97 -10.94
N GLU A 498 9.16 0.71 -9.71
CA GLU A 498 9.65 1.43 -8.53
C GLU A 498 11.15 1.24 -8.33
N ASP A 499 11.67 0.02 -8.45
CA ASP A 499 13.10 -0.29 -8.33
C ASP A 499 13.90 0.45 -9.41
N LYS A 500 13.40 0.51 -10.65
CA LYS A 500 14.07 1.24 -11.75
C LYS A 500 14.10 2.76 -11.52
N LEU A 501 13.01 3.34 -11.04
CA LEU A 501 12.84 4.80 -10.98
C LEU A 501 13.30 5.41 -9.64
N LEU A 502 13.02 4.75 -8.52
CA LEU A 502 13.34 5.22 -7.18
C LEU A 502 14.71 4.72 -6.71
N TRP A 503 15.07 3.49 -7.08
CA TRP A 503 16.22 2.77 -6.52
C TRP A 503 17.19 2.27 -7.61
N PRO A 504 17.63 3.13 -8.55
CA PRO A 504 18.46 2.68 -9.65
C PRO A 504 19.73 2.03 -9.11
N LYS A 505 19.99 0.79 -9.53
CA LYS A 505 21.27 0.13 -9.25
C LYS A 505 22.35 0.89 -9.99
N PHE A 506 23.14 1.70 -9.29
CA PHE A 506 24.36 2.24 -9.86
C PHE A 506 25.22 1.04 -10.27
N LYS A 507 25.49 0.89 -11.57
CA LYS A 507 26.59 0.05 -12.01
C LYS A 507 27.82 0.61 -11.32
N GLN A 508 28.46 -0.18 -10.47
CA GLN A 508 29.84 0.10 -10.09
C GLN A 508 30.64 0.09 -11.39
N GLU A 509 30.82 1.25 -12.01
CA GLU A 509 31.85 1.43 -13.00
C GLU A 509 33.16 1.05 -12.33
N ASN A 510 33.93 0.22 -13.03
CA ASN A 510 35.23 -0.29 -12.64
C ASN A 510 36.14 0.84 -12.11
N ARG A 511 36.09 1.12 -10.81
CA ARG A 511 37.21 1.70 -10.07
C ARG A 511 38.18 0.56 -9.74
N ARG A 512 38.80 0.03 -10.79
CA ARG A 512 40.13 -0.58 -10.70
C ARG A 512 41.05 0.38 -11.44
N ASN A 513 41.60 1.34 -10.70
CA ASN A 513 42.89 1.93 -11.04
C ASN A 513 43.98 1.05 -10.43
#